data_AF-A0A535LSW9-F1
#
_entry.id   AF-A0A535LSW9-F1
#
_cell.length_a   1.000
_cell.length_b   1.000
_cell.length_c   1.000
_cell.angle_alpha   90.00
_cell.angle_beta   90.00
_cell.angle_gamma   90.00
#
_symmetry.space_group_name_H-M   'P 1'
#
loop_
_entity.id
_entity.type
_entity.pdbx_description
1 polymer ?
#
loop_
_entity_poly.entity_id
_entity_poly.type
_entity_poly.pdbx_seq_one_letter_code
_entity_poly.pdbx_strand_id
1 'polypeptide(L)' 'SPFDRGKPPKGAHFIEPRLVGEFEFVEWTRGGQLRAPAFKGLRTDKVPQEVVRELG' A
#
# COMPACT_ATOMS: atom_id res chain seq x y z
N SER A 1 -10.20 -8.58 4.52
CA SER A 1 -9.54 -7.32 4.94
C SER A 1 -8.29 -7.10 4.10
N PRO A 2 -7.89 -5.84 3.75
CA PRO A 2 -6.59 -5.57 3.10
C PRO A 2 -5.39 -6.09 3.91
N PHE A 3 -5.56 -6.32 5.22
CA PHE A 3 -4.55 -6.91 6.10
C PHE A 3 -4.42 -8.43 6.01
N ASP A 4 -5.29 -9.12 5.26
CA ASP A 4 -5.26 -10.59 5.14
C ASP A 4 -4.31 -11.06 4.01
N ARG A 5 -3.68 -10.13 3.28
CA ARG A 5 -2.82 -10.44 2.14
C ARG A 5 -1.35 -10.57 2.54
N GLY A 6 -0.95 -11.81 2.81
CA GLY A 6 0.42 -12.15 3.18
C GLY A 6 0.70 -11.96 4.67
N LYS A 7 1.89 -12.37 5.12
CA LYS A 7 2.29 -12.20 6.52
C LYS A 7 3.03 -10.86 6.66
N PRO A 8 2.61 -9.96 7.56
CA PRO A 8 3.37 -8.75 7.84
C PRO A 8 4.78 -9.11 8.34
N PRO A 9 5.77 -8.24 8.15
CA PRO A 9 7.10 -8.44 8.70
C PRO A 9 7.06 -8.71 10.21
N LYS A 10 7.98 -9.56 10.69
CA LYS A 10 8.12 -9.81 12.12
C LYS A 10 8.49 -8.50 12.81
N GLY A 11 7.75 -8.14 13.87
CA GLY A 11 7.96 -6.87 14.61
C GLY A 11 7.23 -5.67 14.03
N ALA A 12 6.32 -5.85 13.06
CA ALA A 12 5.47 -4.76 12.59
C ALA A 12 4.56 -4.22 13.70
N HIS A 13 4.46 -2.89 13.79
CA HIS A 13 3.49 -2.20 14.62
C HIS A 13 2.31 -1.78 13.76
N PHE A 14 1.11 -2.25 14.11
CA PHE A 14 -0.12 -1.84 13.45
C PHE A 14 -0.58 -0.49 13.99
N ILE A 15 -1.04 0.37 13.09
CA ILE A 15 -1.57 1.69 13.37
C ILE A 15 -2.94 1.85 12.71
N GLU A 16 -3.69 2.89 13.10
CA GLU A 16 -4.90 3.26 12.39
C GLU A 16 -4.58 3.61 10.92
N PRO A 17 -5.37 3.15 9.93
CA PRO A 17 -5.10 3.36 8.50
C PRO A 17 -5.48 4.78 8.06
N ARG A 18 -4.73 5.78 8.53
CA ARG A 18 -4.99 7.21 8.30
C ARG A 18 -4.00 7.87 7.34
N LEU A 19 -2.90 7.20 7.03
CA LEU A 19 -1.82 7.73 6.20
C LEU A 19 -1.91 7.16 4.78
N VAL A 20 -1.72 8.02 3.79
CA VAL A 20 -1.59 7.62 2.37
C VAL A 20 -0.13 7.77 1.95
N GLY A 21 0.42 6.72 1.36
CA GLY A 21 1.77 6.71 0.80
C GLY A 21 1.73 6.59 -0.72
N GLU A 22 2.62 7.30 -1.40
CA GLU A 22 2.84 7.15 -2.84
C GLU A 22 4.00 6.20 -3.11
N PHE A 23 3.82 5.33 -4.09
CA PHE A 23 4.78 4.31 -4.47
C PHE A 23 4.92 4.26 -5.98
N GLU A 24 6.16 4.16 -6.45
CA GLU A 24 6.48 3.71 -7.80
C GLU A 24 6.72 2.20 -7.76
N PHE A 25 6.24 1.45 -8.76
CA PHE A 25 6.37 -0.01 -8.78
C PHE A 25 6.29 -0.54 -10.22
N VAL A 26 6.78 -1.77 -10.43
CA VAL A 26 6.87 -2.37 -11.78
C VAL A 26 5.54 -2.94 -12.25
N GLU A 27 4.87 -3.72 -11.41
CA GLU A 27 3.58 -4.33 -11.73
C GLU A 27 2.83 -4.76 -10.45
N TRP A 28 1.53 -5.00 -10.61
CA TRP A 28 0.76 -5.77 -9.64
C TRP A 28 1.02 -7.26 -9.84
N THR A 29 1.42 -7.98 -8.78
CA THR A 29 1.52 -9.44 -8.83
C THR A 29 0.14 -10.09 -8.91
N ARG A 30 0.08 -11.37 -9.32
CA ARG A 30 -1.16 -12.17 -9.27
C ARG A 30 -1.79 -12.23 -7.87
N GLY A 31 -0.97 -12.14 -6.82
CA GLY A 31 -1.42 -12.07 -5.41
C GLY A 31 -1.90 -10.68 -4.98
N GLY A 32 -1.89 -9.68 -5.87
CA GLY A 32 -2.34 -8.32 -5.59
C GLY A 32 -1.40 -7.55 -4.67
N GLN A 33 -0.09 -7.79 -4.78
CA GLN A 33 0.98 -7.03 -4.13
C GLN A 33 1.76 -6.21 -5.16
N LEU A 34 2.47 -5.18 -4.74
CA LEU A 34 3.36 -4.40 -5.60
C LEU A 34 4.68 -5.16 -5.83
N ARG A 35 5.13 -5.29 -7.09
CA ARG A 35 6.47 -5.80 -7.41
C ARG A 35 7.49 -4.66 -7.42
N ALA A 36 8.59 -4.85 -6.70
CA ALA A 36 9.68 -3.89 -6.55
C ALA A 36 9.20 -2.46 -6.22
N PRO A 37 8.42 -2.27 -5.14
CA PRO A 37 7.91 -0.96 -4.77
C PRO A 37 9.01 -0.04 -4.23
N ALA A 38 8.99 1.21 -4.63
CA ALA A 38 9.79 2.30 -4.08
C ALA A 38 8.87 3.36 -3.47
N PHE A 39 9.05 3.65 -2.19
CA PHE A 39 8.30 4.68 -1.49
C PHE A 39 8.76 6.08 -1.96
N LYS A 40 7.80 6.92 -2.36
CA LYS A 40 8.07 8.28 -2.86
C LYS A 40 7.77 9.35 -1.81
N GLY A 41 6.82 9.10 -0.91
CA GLY A 41 6.46 10.03 0.15
C GLY A 41 5.05 9.82 0.67
N LEU A 42 4.70 10.55 1.73
CA LEU A 42 3.33 10.61 2.23
C LEU A 42 2.53 11.64 1.41
N ARG A 43 1.27 11.31 1.14
CA ARG A 43 0.29 12.17 0.47
C ARG A 43 -0.68 12.72 1.51
N THR A 44 -0.41 13.92 1.99
CA THR A 44 -1.28 14.61 2.95
C THR A 44 -2.51 15.25 2.29
N ASP A 45 -2.51 15.31 0.96
CA ASP A 45 -3.55 15.85 0.10
C ASP A 45 -4.64 14.82 -0.27
N LYS A 46 -4.42 13.53 0.01
CA LYS A 46 -5.38 12.44 -0.29
C LYS A 46 -5.92 11.81 0.99
N VAL A 47 -7.20 11.44 0.98
CA VAL A 47 -7.80 10.68 2.09
C VAL A 47 -7.68 9.16 1.84
N PRO A 48 -7.51 8.32 2.89
CA PRO A 48 -7.32 6.87 2.74
C PRO A 48 -8.44 6.16 1.97
N GLN A 49 -9.67 6.66 2.07
CA GLN A 49 -10.85 6.07 1.43
C GLN A 49 -10.85 6.24 -0.10
N GLU A 50 -10.10 7.20 -0.62
CA GLU A 50 -9.94 7.42 -2.07
C GLU A 50 -8.87 6.50 -2.69
N VAL A 51 -8.07 5.82 -1.86
CA VAL A 51 -7.01 4.92 -2.34
C VAL A 51 -7.65 3.62 -2.83
N VAL A 52 -7.78 3.53 -4.16
CA VAL A 52 -8.27 2.34 -4.86
C VAL A 52 -7.14 1.73 -5.70
N ARG A 53 -7.31 0.46 -6.10
CA ARG A 53 -6.44 -0.12 -7.12
C ARG A 53 -6.73 0.56 -8.46
N GLU A 54 -5.78 1.38 -8.90
CA GLU A 54 -5.84 2.01 -10.22
C GLU A 54 -5.73 0.90 -11.28
N LEU A 55 -6.70 0.88 -12.22
CA LEU A 55 -6.65 0.02 -13.39
C LEU A 55 -5.77 0.73 -14.42
N GLY A 56 -4.58 0.18 -14.64
CA GLY A 56 -3.77 0.50 -15.82
C GLY A 56 -4.27 -0.27 -17.05
#